data_AF-A0A6L7WP52-F1
#
_entry.id   AF-A0A6L7WP52-F1
#
_cell.length_a   1.000
_cell.length_b   1.000
_cell.length_c   1.000
_cell.angle_alpha   90.00
_cell.angle_beta   90.00
_cell.angle_gamma   90.00
#
_symmetry.space_group_name_H-M   'P 1'
#
loop_
_entity.id
_entity.type
_entity.pdbx_description
1 polymer ?
#
loop_
_entity_poly.entity_id
_entity_poly.type
_entity_poly.pdbx_seq_one_letter_code
_entity_poly.pdbx_strand_id
1 'polypeptide(L)'
;MTIQRATVPAPPAAAERPFRPWWSAPGVFTLDVDGVARYLARGGREITVEPASGDEGAVSAFLLGPVMAACLQQRGIVTLQASAVETDAGAVLFAAPAGGGTPPRAAAPADRAPGWGADDVAALEVGARGVPEALPAFPGLRLWADAVEALDWRGRTGDPVREGLQKFWAPVGHFRAERLRLRAVFALGAHNRNDFETEAVAPARAFELLAQSTCGPPLTHPPEVRLEHFRTLAAVARRARFERLTRPVGPCRPGQLADEVERLLGTKRAAPAAARRPAGRPGRNRAAPRTAGNPALRDGSIVWLASYPKSGSTWLRALLTNYLGEGGAPASINALIGGWRASQRDLFDRHVGVPSSELLPEELLRVRPLFHELLAADLSRPTFIKVHEACLETAAGPLFPEAATAGVVYLVRHPGDVAPALAHHQQYSTDRAVAEMNRPEAELFGGRRRIHSVLPQPLGTWSGHVTSWLESGLPVHVVRYEDMLADPRAAFESVLRFAGFEPDPARLAQAVRNSRFERLRAEEERAGFRERQATAPSFFRSGTAGGWRDALTAEQVRALVDAHGAVMARFGYLREAEAFLREAGPGPAR
;
A
#
# COMPACT_ATOMS: atom_id res chain seq x y z
N MET A 1 9.28 30.99 14.41
CA MET A 1 9.08 30.51 13.02
C MET A 1 8.13 31.49 12.37
N THR A 2 8.47 31.97 11.19
CA THR A 2 7.68 32.96 10.45
C THR A 2 6.96 32.24 9.32
N ILE A 3 5.65 32.43 9.21
CA ILE A 3 4.84 31.93 8.11
C ILE A 3 4.26 33.13 7.38
N GLN A 4 4.47 33.22 6.07
CA GLN A 4 4.01 34.35 5.26
C GLN A 4 3.39 33.88 3.94
N ARG A 5 2.47 34.68 3.41
CA ARG A 5 1.92 34.50 2.07
C ARG A 5 2.68 35.36 1.08
N ALA A 6 3.32 34.73 0.09
CA ALA A 6 4.05 35.40 -0.98
C ALA A 6 4.31 34.41 -2.12
N THR A 7 4.75 34.91 -3.27
CA THR A 7 5.15 34.05 -4.40
C THR A 7 6.33 33.15 -4.02
N VAL A 8 6.20 31.87 -4.34
CA VAL A 8 7.24 30.85 -4.17
C VAL A 8 8.06 30.76 -5.47
N PRO A 9 9.38 31.01 -5.41
CA PRO A 9 10.24 30.87 -6.59
C PRO A 9 10.28 29.42 -7.06
N ALA A 10 10.32 29.23 -8.37
CA ALA A 10 10.49 27.90 -8.97
C ALA A 10 11.85 27.29 -8.56
N PRO A 11 11.93 25.96 -8.40
CA PRO A 11 13.21 25.30 -8.19
C PRO A 11 14.12 25.46 -9.42
N PRO A 12 15.45 25.31 -9.28
CA PRO A 12 16.39 25.46 -10.39
C PRO A 12 16.11 24.51 -11.55
N ALA A 13 16.27 24.98 -12.80
CA ALA A 13 15.96 24.23 -14.03
C ALA A 13 16.72 22.90 -14.19
N ALA A 14 17.88 22.72 -13.55
CA ALA A 14 18.63 21.44 -13.56
C ALA A 14 17.96 20.29 -12.76
N ALA A 15 16.75 20.50 -12.23
CA ALA A 15 15.94 19.50 -11.52
C ALA A 15 15.05 18.64 -12.45
N GLU A 16 15.29 18.63 -13.77
CA GLU A 16 14.62 17.86 -14.84
C GLU A 16 14.80 16.32 -14.73
N ARG A 17 14.39 15.75 -13.60
CA ARG A 17 13.85 14.39 -13.53
C ARG A 17 12.34 14.53 -13.34
N PRO A 18 11.50 13.60 -13.83
CA PRO A 18 10.09 13.84 -14.06
C PRO A 18 9.43 14.44 -12.82
N PHE A 19 8.67 15.51 -13.06
CA PHE A 19 8.02 16.42 -12.11
C PHE A 19 7.79 15.79 -10.74
N ARG A 20 8.76 15.91 -9.82
CA ARG A 20 8.52 15.58 -8.41
C ARG A 20 7.74 16.75 -7.81
N PRO A 21 6.64 16.51 -7.07
CA PRO A 21 5.90 17.59 -6.42
C PRO A 21 6.73 18.25 -5.32
N TRP A 22 7.93 17.78 -5.03
CA TRP A 22 8.83 18.40 -4.07
C TRP A 22 10.25 18.48 -4.61
N TRP A 23 11.00 19.44 -4.09
CA TRP A 23 12.43 19.57 -4.33
C TRP A 23 13.12 19.94 -3.02
N SER A 24 14.37 19.51 -2.84
CA SER A 24 15.13 19.87 -1.65
C SER A 24 16.61 20.07 -1.94
N ALA A 25 17.20 21.00 -1.20
CA ALA A 25 18.62 21.28 -1.11
C ALA A 25 18.97 21.55 0.36
N PRO A 26 20.26 21.64 0.74
CA PRO A 26 20.65 22.00 2.09
C PRO A 26 19.94 23.27 2.58
N GLY A 27 19.08 23.12 3.59
CA GLY A 27 18.31 24.21 4.19
C GLY A 27 17.13 24.74 3.37
N VAL A 28 16.76 24.09 2.24
CA VAL A 28 15.64 24.50 1.39
C VAL A 28 14.78 23.28 1.05
N PHE A 29 13.47 23.44 1.16
CA PHE A 29 12.49 22.45 0.73
C PHE A 29 11.33 23.17 0.04
N THR A 30 10.91 22.68 -1.12
CA THR A 30 9.69 23.11 -1.78
C THR A 30 8.73 21.94 -1.93
N LEU A 31 7.44 22.23 -1.81
CA LEU A 31 6.35 21.32 -2.10
C LEU A 31 5.34 22.06 -2.97
N ASP A 32 4.96 21.46 -4.10
CA ASP A 32 3.92 21.89 -5.00
C ASP A 32 2.79 20.88 -4.90
N VAL A 33 1.66 21.32 -4.35
CA VAL A 33 0.44 20.53 -4.30
C VAL A 33 -0.48 21.11 -5.36
N ASP A 34 -0.64 20.35 -6.44
CA ASP A 34 -1.43 20.75 -7.60
C ASP A 34 -2.83 21.23 -7.20
N GLY A 35 -3.19 22.41 -7.70
CA GLY A 35 -4.47 23.05 -7.41
C GLY A 35 -4.65 23.54 -5.96
N VAL A 36 -3.68 23.36 -5.05
CA VAL A 36 -3.79 23.76 -3.63
C VAL A 36 -2.87 24.92 -3.30
N ALA A 37 -1.55 24.69 -3.32
CA ALA A 37 -0.56 25.71 -2.98
C ALA A 37 0.87 25.24 -3.29
N ARG A 38 1.75 26.21 -3.50
CA ARG A 38 3.20 26.02 -3.45
C ARG A 38 3.73 26.46 -2.09
N TYR A 39 4.64 25.68 -1.54
CA TYR A 39 5.25 25.89 -0.24
C TYR A 39 6.76 25.94 -0.37
N LEU A 40 7.38 26.79 0.44
CA LEU A 40 8.83 26.89 0.55
C LEU A 40 9.22 27.00 2.02
N ALA A 41 9.92 25.99 2.53
CA ALA A 41 10.53 26.00 3.85
C ALA A 41 12.03 26.31 3.75
N ARG A 42 12.49 27.34 4.47
CA ARG A 42 13.89 27.79 4.47
C ARG A 42 14.48 27.84 5.87
N GLY A 43 15.67 27.25 6.01
CA GLY A 43 16.51 27.29 7.21
C GLY A 43 15.83 26.84 8.50
N GLY A 44 14.72 26.11 8.42
CA GLY A 44 13.90 25.71 9.55
C GLY A 44 13.23 26.88 10.30
N ARG A 45 13.18 28.07 9.71
CA ARG A 45 12.74 29.30 10.39
C ARG A 45 11.63 30.02 9.66
N GLU A 46 11.56 29.85 8.34
CA GLU A 46 10.65 30.56 7.46
C GLU A 46 9.87 29.56 6.60
N ILE A 47 8.56 29.80 6.48
CA ILE A 47 7.70 29.12 5.52
C ILE A 47 6.98 30.19 4.68
N THR A 48 7.17 30.14 3.37
CA THR A 48 6.41 30.93 2.41
C THR A 48 5.34 30.03 1.78
N VAL A 49 4.11 30.54 1.70
CA VAL A 49 2.96 29.86 1.09
C VAL A 49 2.45 30.72 -0.07
N GLU A 50 2.33 30.11 -1.24
CA GLU A 50 1.65 30.68 -2.40
C GLU A 50 0.38 29.85 -2.68
N PRO A 51 -0.78 30.28 -2.17
CA PRO A 51 -2.04 29.58 -2.40
C PRO A 51 -2.44 29.59 -3.88
N ALA A 52 -2.92 28.45 -4.37
CA ALA A 52 -3.55 28.29 -5.67
C ALA A 52 -5.08 28.04 -5.55
N SER A 53 -5.54 27.50 -4.41
CA SER A 53 -6.97 27.34 -4.07
C SER A 53 -7.46 28.36 -3.05
N GLY A 54 -8.78 28.59 -3.05
CA GLY A 54 -9.49 29.23 -1.93
C GLY A 54 -9.79 28.29 -0.74
N ASP A 55 -9.50 26.99 -0.85
CA ASP A 55 -9.65 26.02 0.25
C ASP A 55 -8.52 26.20 1.28
N GLU A 56 -8.76 27.07 2.26
CA GLU A 56 -7.84 27.31 3.38
C GLU A 56 -7.59 26.08 4.25
N GLY A 57 -8.54 25.13 4.28
CA GLY A 57 -8.39 23.84 4.94
C GLY A 57 -7.31 23.00 4.27
N ALA A 58 -7.38 22.87 2.94
CA ALA A 58 -6.33 22.22 2.14
C ALA A 58 -4.96 22.86 2.38
N VAL A 59 -4.88 24.19 2.27
CA VAL A 59 -3.62 24.93 2.45
C VAL A 59 -3.01 24.64 3.83
N SER A 60 -3.85 24.64 4.87
CA SER A 60 -3.44 24.37 6.24
C SER A 60 -3.07 22.90 6.47
N ALA A 61 -3.74 21.95 5.82
CA ALA A 61 -3.50 20.53 5.96
C ALA A 61 -2.07 20.15 5.55
N PHE A 62 -1.61 20.60 4.38
CA PHE A 62 -0.26 20.34 3.89
C PHE A 62 0.81 21.19 4.58
N LEU A 63 0.46 22.43 4.98
CA LEU A 63 1.35 23.28 5.77
C LEU A 63 1.72 22.62 7.10
N LEU A 64 0.72 22.14 7.85
CA LEU A 64 0.89 21.55 9.18
C LEU A 64 1.41 20.09 9.12
N GLY A 65 1.32 19.44 7.96
CA GLY A 65 1.84 18.09 7.73
C GLY A 65 3.26 18.09 7.12
N PRO A 66 3.42 17.74 5.83
CA PRO A 66 4.74 17.56 5.20
C PRO A 66 5.64 18.81 5.24
N VAL A 67 5.09 20.02 5.11
CA VAL A 67 5.88 21.26 5.09
C VAL A 67 6.44 21.57 6.48
N MET A 68 5.62 21.44 7.53
CA MET A 68 6.07 21.55 8.92
C MET A 68 7.12 20.48 9.24
N ALA A 69 6.89 19.24 8.81
CA ALA A 69 7.82 18.15 9.00
C ALA A 69 9.20 18.46 8.39
N ALA A 70 9.23 18.99 7.16
CA ALA A 70 10.48 19.38 6.50
C ALA A 70 11.16 20.56 7.20
N CYS A 71 10.40 21.56 7.64
CA CYS A 71 10.92 22.71 8.39
C CYS A 71 11.58 22.28 9.71
N LEU A 72 10.95 21.37 10.46
CA LEU A 72 11.51 20.80 11.69
C LEU A 72 12.78 20.00 11.41
N GLN A 73 12.79 19.19 10.35
CA GLN A 73 13.96 18.40 9.96
C GLN A 73 15.17 19.28 9.57
N GLN A 74 14.96 20.45 8.97
CA GLN A 74 16.05 21.42 8.71
C GLN A 74 16.74 21.90 9.99
N ARG A 75 16.11 21.73 11.16
CA ARG A 75 16.65 22.08 12.49
C ARG A 75 17.29 20.88 13.21
N GLY A 76 17.36 19.71 12.57
CA GLY A 76 17.82 18.47 13.21
C GLY A 76 16.77 17.75 14.04
N ILE A 77 15.50 18.18 13.98
CA ILE A 77 14.39 17.54 14.69
C ILE A 77 13.88 16.38 13.85
N VAL A 78 13.85 15.18 14.43
CA VAL A 78 13.31 14.00 13.74
C VAL A 78 11.80 14.11 13.71
N THR A 79 11.18 13.94 12.55
CA THR A 79 9.72 13.85 12.41
C THR A 79 9.33 12.49 11.86
N LEU A 80 8.37 11.84 12.51
CA LEU A 80 7.90 10.51 12.16
C LEU A 80 6.41 10.54 11.79
N GLN A 81 6.03 9.76 10.77
CA GLN A 81 4.66 9.45 10.42
C GLN A 81 4.12 8.46 11.47
N ALA A 82 3.71 9.04 12.59
CA ALA A 82 3.24 8.35 13.77
C ALA A 82 2.29 9.26 14.54
N SER A 83 1.33 8.67 15.24
CA SER A 83 0.55 9.42 16.23
C SER A 83 1.25 9.32 17.58
N ALA A 84 1.27 10.41 18.34
CA ALA A 84 1.80 10.45 19.69
C ALA A 84 0.66 10.71 20.68
N VAL A 85 0.70 10.07 21.85
CA VAL A 85 -0.31 10.19 22.90
C VAL A 85 0.37 10.37 24.24
N GLU A 86 -0.20 11.22 25.09
CA GLU A 86 0.20 11.37 26.49
C GLU A 86 -0.36 10.23 27.34
N THR A 87 0.47 9.71 28.22
CA THR A 87 0.11 8.77 29.29
C THR A 87 0.67 9.29 30.60
N ASP A 88 0.20 8.78 31.73
CA ASP A 88 0.76 9.11 33.07
C ASP A 88 2.27 8.84 33.16
N ALA A 89 2.79 7.91 32.35
CA ALA A 89 4.19 7.59 32.30
C ALA A 89 5.02 8.56 31.42
N GLY A 90 4.40 9.30 30.50
CA GLY A 90 5.04 10.12 29.47
C GLY A 90 4.43 9.88 28.08
N ALA A 91 5.16 10.23 27.02
CA ALA A 91 4.67 10.06 25.66
C ALA A 91 4.83 8.63 25.14
N VAL A 92 3.85 8.18 24.36
CA VAL A 92 3.85 6.93 23.60
C VAL A 92 3.62 7.25 22.12
N LEU A 93 4.39 6.61 21.24
CA LEU A 93 4.18 6.71 19.79
C LEU A 93 3.56 5.44 19.22
N PHE A 94 2.67 5.62 18.26
CA PHE A 94 2.10 4.57 17.44
C PHE A 94 2.58 4.76 16.00
N ALA A 95 3.50 3.91 15.59
CA ALA A 95 3.98 3.85 14.22
C ALA A 95 3.19 2.76 13.48
N ALA A 96 2.29 3.16 12.59
CA ALA A 96 1.66 2.23 11.67
C ALA A 96 2.41 2.26 10.32
N PRO A 97 2.49 1.13 9.60
CA PRO A 97 2.68 1.21 8.15
C PRO A 97 1.61 2.14 7.57
N ALA A 98 1.97 2.96 6.58
CA ALA A 98 1.05 3.91 5.98
C ALA A 98 -0.30 3.25 5.67
N GLY A 99 -1.39 3.87 6.15
CA GLY A 99 -2.75 3.38 5.95
C GLY A 99 -3.25 2.34 6.95
N GLY A 100 -2.52 2.06 8.04
CA GLY A 100 -2.98 1.20 9.13
C GLY A 100 -4.05 1.81 10.05
N GLY A 101 -4.39 3.09 9.86
CA GLY A 101 -5.29 3.84 10.75
C GLY A 101 -4.73 3.84 12.17
N THR A 102 -3.85 4.78 12.48
CA THR A 102 -3.35 4.98 13.84
C THR A 102 -4.45 5.70 14.62
N PRO A 103 -5.11 5.09 15.62
CA PRO A 103 -6.16 5.80 16.35
C PRO A 103 -5.50 6.59 17.48
N PRO A 104 -5.51 7.95 17.46
CA PRO A 104 -4.87 8.76 18.50
C PRO A 104 -5.48 8.56 19.90
N ARG A 105 -6.72 8.05 19.96
CA ARG A 105 -7.42 7.78 21.23
C ARG A 105 -7.33 6.32 21.69
N ALA A 106 -6.82 5.39 20.89
CA ALA A 106 -6.74 3.98 21.30
C ALA A 106 -5.65 3.69 22.35
N ALA A 107 -5.19 4.71 23.07
CA ALA A 107 -4.31 4.61 24.22
C ALA A 107 -4.72 5.54 25.37
N ALA A 108 -5.85 6.24 25.24
CA ALA A 108 -6.36 7.14 26.26
C ALA A 108 -7.54 6.47 26.98
N PRO A 109 -7.65 6.60 28.32
CA PRO A 109 -8.76 6.04 29.09
C PRO A 109 -10.13 6.38 28.49
N ALA A 110 -11.06 5.43 28.51
CA ALA A 110 -12.36 5.54 27.85
C ALA A 110 -13.20 6.75 28.32
N ASP A 111 -12.94 7.25 29.53
CA ASP A 111 -13.65 8.32 30.22
C ASP A 111 -13.03 9.72 30.03
N ARG A 112 -11.88 9.86 29.36
CA ARG A 112 -11.22 11.17 29.15
C ARG A 112 -10.85 11.43 27.68
N ALA A 113 -10.95 12.70 27.27
CA ALA A 113 -10.32 13.15 26.04
C ALA A 113 -8.79 13.17 26.27
N PRO A 114 -7.97 12.68 25.33
CA PRO A 114 -6.52 12.72 25.48
C PRO A 114 -6.05 14.16 25.72
N GLY A 115 -5.17 14.30 26.71
CA GLY A 115 -4.61 15.58 27.14
C GLY A 115 -3.63 16.20 26.16
N TRP A 116 -3.08 15.38 25.27
CA TRP A 116 -2.14 15.81 24.25
C TRP A 116 -1.98 14.70 23.21
N GLY A 117 -1.86 15.08 21.94
CA GLY A 117 -1.44 14.16 20.89
C GLY A 117 -0.91 14.86 19.66
N ALA A 118 0.05 14.21 19.01
CA ALA A 118 0.42 14.53 17.63
C ALA A 118 -0.30 13.55 16.72
N ASP A 119 -0.84 14.04 15.61
CA ASP A 119 -1.45 13.20 14.58
C ASP A 119 -0.72 13.41 13.26
N ASP A 120 -0.42 12.33 12.55
CA ASP A 120 0.37 12.27 11.31
C ASP A 120 1.85 12.72 11.36
N VAL A 121 2.25 13.64 12.25
CA VAL A 121 3.64 14.12 12.38
C VAL A 121 4.06 14.18 13.87
N ALA A 122 4.77 13.16 14.34
CA ALA A 122 5.37 13.15 15.67
C ALA A 122 6.82 13.67 15.63
N ALA A 123 7.10 14.77 16.34
CA ALA A 123 8.43 15.35 16.42
C ALA A 123 9.21 14.81 17.64
N LEU A 124 10.46 14.42 17.42
CA LEU A 124 11.36 13.84 18.41
C LEU A 124 12.70 14.56 18.45
N GLU A 125 13.21 14.75 19.66
CA GLU A 125 14.59 15.18 19.91
C GLU A 125 15.22 14.30 21.00
N VAL A 126 16.52 14.44 21.17
CA VAL A 126 17.25 13.87 22.30
C VAL A 126 17.53 14.98 23.31
N GLY A 127 16.83 14.93 24.44
CA GLY A 127 17.02 15.86 25.55
C GLY A 127 18.31 15.62 26.34
N ALA A 128 18.44 16.33 27.47
CA ALA A 128 19.60 16.22 28.34
C ALA A 128 19.86 14.77 28.77
N ARG A 129 21.15 14.37 28.85
CA ARG A 129 21.59 13.00 29.18
C ARG A 129 21.18 11.93 28.16
N GLY A 130 20.72 12.33 26.97
CA GLY A 130 20.43 11.41 25.88
C GLY A 130 19.03 10.80 25.93
N VAL A 131 18.11 11.34 26.73
CA VAL A 131 16.76 10.81 26.85
C VAL A 131 15.93 11.25 25.63
N PRO A 132 15.29 10.33 24.89
CA PRO A 132 14.40 10.72 23.81
C PRO A 132 13.14 11.42 24.34
N GLU A 133 12.78 12.53 23.73
CA GLU A 133 11.64 13.36 24.09
C GLU A 133 10.75 13.58 22.87
N ALA A 134 9.44 13.52 23.07
CA ALA A 134 8.44 13.93 22.10
C ALA A 134 8.11 15.41 22.31
N LEU A 135 8.13 16.17 21.21
CA LEU A 135 7.80 17.58 21.20
C LEU A 135 6.29 17.76 20.99
N PRO A 136 5.68 18.76 21.64
CA PRO A 136 4.27 19.01 21.47
C PRO A 136 3.93 19.47 20.05
N ALA A 137 2.81 18.95 19.52
CA ALA A 137 2.22 19.38 18.25
C ALA A 137 1.29 20.60 18.45
N PHE A 138 0.39 20.86 17.51
CA PHE A 138 -0.68 21.86 17.65
C PHE A 138 -1.90 21.27 18.40
N PRO A 139 -2.78 22.09 19.01
CA PRO A 139 -3.92 21.61 19.81
C PRO A 139 -5.10 21.11 18.95
N GLY A 140 -4.93 20.01 18.22
CA GLY A 140 -6.02 19.41 17.44
C GLY A 140 -5.67 18.01 16.93
N LEU A 141 -6.66 17.11 16.92
CA LEU A 141 -6.55 15.78 16.33
C LEU A 141 -7.25 15.74 14.96
N ARG A 142 -6.81 14.86 14.05
CA ARG A 142 -7.41 14.71 12.72
C ARG A 142 -7.97 13.30 12.54
N LEU A 143 -9.23 13.12 12.88
CA LEU A 143 -9.85 11.80 12.93
C LEU A 143 -10.64 11.48 11.65
N TRP A 144 -10.45 10.27 11.13
CA TRP A 144 -11.29 9.72 10.08
C TRP A 144 -12.72 9.48 10.56
N ALA A 145 -13.70 9.56 9.66
CA ALA A 145 -15.12 9.39 9.98
C ALA A 145 -15.43 8.07 10.72
N ASP A 146 -14.73 6.97 10.39
CA ASP A 146 -14.86 5.69 11.10
C ASP A 146 -14.29 5.72 12.51
N ALA A 147 -13.17 6.42 12.73
CA ALA A 147 -12.62 6.64 14.05
C ALA A 147 -13.59 7.48 14.88
N VAL A 148 -14.20 8.52 14.30
CA VAL A 148 -15.24 9.33 14.96
C VAL A 148 -16.45 8.46 15.34
N GLU A 149 -16.90 7.59 14.44
CA GLU A 149 -17.98 6.64 14.72
C GLU A 149 -17.61 5.60 15.80
N ALA A 150 -16.43 4.98 15.69
CA ALA A 150 -15.96 3.96 16.64
C ALA A 150 -15.71 4.51 18.05
N LEU A 151 -15.44 5.81 18.16
CA LEU A 151 -15.25 6.53 19.43
C LEU A 151 -16.53 7.15 19.98
N ASP A 152 -17.65 7.04 19.24
CA ASP A 152 -18.93 7.69 19.53
C ASP A 152 -18.80 9.21 19.70
N TRP A 153 -18.05 9.84 18.79
CA TRP A 153 -17.73 11.28 18.80
C TRP A 153 -18.53 12.09 17.79
N ARG A 154 -19.65 11.54 17.34
CA ARG A 154 -20.59 12.26 16.48
C ARG A 154 -21.07 13.51 17.20
N GLY A 155 -20.80 14.69 16.63
CA GLY A 155 -21.13 16.00 17.24
C GLY A 155 -20.05 16.59 18.16
N ARG A 156 -18.88 15.93 18.29
CA ARG A 156 -17.73 16.46 19.03
C ARG A 156 -16.58 16.91 18.12
N THR A 157 -16.75 16.80 16.81
CA THR A 157 -15.76 17.23 15.80
C THR A 157 -16.12 18.60 15.26
N GLY A 158 -15.11 19.34 14.81
CA GLY A 158 -15.26 20.56 14.02
C GLY A 158 -15.38 20.24 12.53
N ASP A 159 -14.98 21.21 11.71
CA ASP A 159 -15.02 21.13 10.26
C ASP A 159 -14.13 20.00 9.70
N PRO A 160 -14.42 19.53 8.47
CA PRO A 160 -13.49 18.71 7.72
C PRO A 160 -12.10 19.36 7.66
N VAL A 161 -11.05 18.55 7.70
CA VAL A 161 -9.66 19.02 7.55
C VAL A 161 -9.47 19.71 6.19
N ARG A 162 -10.21 19.22 5.19
CA ARG A 162 -10.20 19.70 3.81
C ARG A 162 -11.55 19.38 3.16
N GLU A 163 -11.97 20.19 2.18
CA GLU A 163 -13.17 19.87 1.39
C GLU A 163 -13.04 18.49 0.71
N GLY A 164 -14.13 17.71 0.72
CA GLY A 164 -14.17 16.36 0.13
C GLY A 164 -13.53 15.23 0.96
N LEU A 165 -12.70 15.56 1.96
CA LEU A 165 -12.01 14.57 2.79
C LEU A 165 -12.87 14.14 3.99
N GLN A 166 -13.01 12.83 4.23
CA GLN A 166 -13.74 12.27 5.38
C GLN A 166 -12.87 12.22 6.64
N LYS A 167 -12.12 13.30 6.89
CA LYS A 167 -11.21 13.49 8.03
C LYS A 167 -11.55 14.82 8.68
N PHE A 168 -11.78 14.80 9.99
CA PHE A 168 -12.35 15.91 10.73
C PHE A 168 -11.42 16.37 11.85
N TRP A 169 -11.46 17.67 12.12
CA TRP A 169 -10.83 18.22 13.30
C TRP A 169 -11.55 17.75 14.56
N ALA A 170 -10.81 17.27 15.55
CA ALA A 170 -11.35 16.89 16.84
C ALA A 170 -10.61 17.63 17.97
N PRO A 171 -11.32 18.09 19.01
CA PRO A 171 -10.73 18.81 20.13
C PRO A 171 -9.86 17.87 20.98
N VAL A 172 -8.79 18.43 21.52
CA VAL A 172 -7.97 17.81 22.58
C VAL A 172 -8.49 18.26 23.95
N GLY A 173 -8.40 17.40 24.96
CA GLY A 173 -8.94 17.69 26.30
C GLY A 173 -8.16 18.79 27.03
N HIS A 174 -6.86 18.88 26.79
CA HIS A 174 -6.03 20.03 27.13
C HIS A 174 -4.92 20.18 26.09
N PHE A 175 -4.11 21.24 26.20
CA PHE A 175 -2.91 21.40 25.39
C PHE A 175 -1.69 21.42 26.32
N ARG A 176 -0.63 20.70 25.95
CA ARG A 176 0.67 20.80 26.61
C ARG A 176 1.69 21.47 25.70
N ALA A 177 2.35 22.49 26.25
CA ALA A 177 3.48 23.17 25.60
C ALA A 177 4.85 22.57 26.00
N GLU A 178 4.87 21.64 26.95
CA GLU A 178 6.08 21.01 27.47
C GLU A 178 6.43 19.73 26.70
N ARG A 179 7.71 19.40 26.68
CA ARG A 179 8.23 18.17 26.07
C ARG A 179 7.94 16.99 26.99
N LEU A 180 7.59 15.85 26.40
CA LEU A 180 7.31 14.63 27.14
C LEU A 180 8.39 13.58 26.89
N ARG A 181 8.88 12.94 27.95
CA ARG A 181 9.78 11.80 27.81
C ARG A 181 9.11 10.69 27.00
N LEU A 182 9.78 10.20 25.97
CA LEU A 182 9.31 9.06 25.19
C LEU A 182 9.49 7.76 25.98
N ARG A 183 8.39 7.05 26.23
CA ARG A 183 8.36 5.78 26.95
C ARG A 183 8.35 4.57 26.04
N ALA A 184 7.47 4.57 25.05
CA ALA A 184 7.30 3.44 24.16
C ALA A 184 6.98 3.86 22.73
N VAL A 185 7.36 3.01 21.79
CA VAL A 185 6.93 3.06 20.40
C VAL A 185 6.29 1.72 20.05
N PHE A 186 5.03 1.75 19.63
CA PHE A 186 4.29 0.58 19.17
C PHE A 186 4.21 0.56 17.65
N ALA A 187 4.84 -0.44 17.04
CA ALA A 187 4.70 -0.76 15.63
C ALA A 187 3.42 -1.58 15.42
N LEU A 188 2.40 -0.96 14.85
CA LEU A 188 1.10 -1.60 14.66
C LEU A 188 1.14 -2.61 13.50
N GLY A 189 0.60 -3.81 13.72
CA GLY A 189 0.38 -4.85 12.73
C GLY A 189 -1.06 -5.35 12.75
N ALA A 190 -1.44 -6.17 11.76
CA ALA A 190 -2.73 -6.85 11.77
C ALA A 190 -2.60 -8.32 11.34
N HIS A 191 -3.45 -9.19 11.90
CA HIS A 191 -3.52 -10.61 11.53
C HIS A 191 -4.96 -11.15 11.56
N ASN A 192 -5.16 -12.32 10.98
CA ASN A 192 -6.47 -12.98 10.85
C ASN A 192 -6.92 -13.81 12.06
N ARG A 193 -6.17 -13.82 13.17
CA ARG A 193 -6.61 -14.40 14.45
C ARG A 193 -7.38 -13.38 15.30
N ASN A 194 -7.97 -13.83 16.41
CA ASN A 194 -8.90 -13.06 17.26
C ASN A 194 -8.25 -12.41 18.48
N ASP A 195 -6.97 -12.65 18.71
CA ASP A 195 -6.18 -12.19 19.85
C ASP A 195 -5.25 -11.03 19.50
N PHE A 196 -4.67 -10.38 20.51
CA PHE A 196 -3.55 -9.48 20.30
C PHE A 196 -2.24 -10.24 20.45
N GLU A 197 -1.28 -9.94 19.58
CA GLU A 197 0.09 -10.43 19.73
C GLU A 197 1.05 -9.30 19.96
N THR A 198 1.98 -9.53 20.88
CA THR A 198 3.03 -8.58 21.23
C THR A 198 4.39 -9.23 21.05
N GLU A 199 5.28 -8.53 20.37
CA GLU A 199 6.67 -8.95 20.17
C GLU A 199 7.60 -7.79 20.46
N ALA A 200 8.54 -7.98 21.39
CA ALA A 200 9.60 -7.00 21.65
C ALA A 200 10.51 -6.88 20.42
N VAL A 201 10.71 -5.65 19.94
CA VAL A 201 11.50 -5.39 18.73
C VAL A 201 12.96 -5.12 19.11
N ALA A 202 13.88 -5.87 18.50
CA ALA A 202 15.31 -5.67 18.70
C ALA A 202 15.76 -4.25 18.22
N PRO A 203 16.74 -3.61 18.87
CA PRO A 203 17.14 -2.23 18.55
C PRO A 203 17.49 -1.96 17.08
N ALA A 204 18.15 -2.91 16.40
CA ALA A 204 18.45 -2.77 14.98
C ALA A 204 17.18 -2.69 14.12
N ARG A 205 16.19 -3.54 14.42
CA ARG A 205 14.91 -3.53 13.71
C ARG A 205 14.05 -2.31 14.08
N ALA A 206 14.13 -1.87 15.34
CA ALA A 206 13.48 -0.63 15.78
C ALA A 206 14.05 0.59 15.02
N PHE A 207 15.37 0.66 14.85
CA PHE A 207 16.01 1.71 14.05
C PHE A 207 15.52 1.70 12.59
N GLU A 208 15.47 0.53 11.96
CA GLU A 208 14.95 0.40 10.58
C GLU A 208 13.49 0.86 10.47
N LEU A 209 12.63 0.49 11.42
CA LEU A 209 11.23 0.91 11.43
C LEU A 209 11.11 2.42 11.60
N LEU A 210 11.86 3.00 12.54
CA LEU A 210 11.85 4.45 12.75
C LEU A 210 12.34 5.20 11.51
N ALA A 211 13.44 4.75 10.89
CA ALA A 211 13.96 5.35 9.66
C ALA A 211 12.96 5.24 8.49
N GLN A 212 12.19 4.16 8.42
CA GLN A 212 11.12 3.98 7.43
C GLN A 212 9.89 4.84 7.70
N SER A 213 9.68 5.24 8.95
CA SER A 213 8.60 6.12 9.37
C SER A 213 8.97 7.60 9.34
N THR A 214 10.19 8.01 8.97
CA THR A 214 10.53 9.44 8.88
C THR A 214 9.63 10.15 7.86
N CYS A 215 9.07 11.30 8.25
CA CYS A 215 8.14 12.06 7.43
C CYS A 215 8.78 12.61 6.15
N GLY A 216 8.05 12.50 5.05
CA GLY A 216 8.40 13.15 3.79
C GLY A 216 9.56 12.48 3.05
N PRO A 217 10.03 13.11 1.97
CA PRO A 217 11.11 12.57 1.16
C PRO A 217 12.47 12.65 1.88
N PRO A 218 13.50 11.90 1.43
CA PRO A 218 14.85 12.03 1.95
C PRO A 218 15.40 13.42 1.60
N LEU A 219 15.24 14.36 2.53
CA LEU A 219 15.70 15.73 2.37
C LEU A 219 17.22 15.77 2.24
N THR A 220 17.73 16.60 1.33
CA THR A 220 19.16 16.86 1.18
C THR A 220 19.65 17.69 2.37
N HIS A 221 19.86 17.03 3.50
CA HIS A 221 20.34 17.66 4.72
C HIS A 221 21.85 17.82 4.72
N PRO A 222 22.41 18.87 5.36
CA PRO A 222 23.82 18.93 5.70
C PRO A 222 24.28 17.67 6.47
N PRO A 223 25.56 17.25 6.36
CA PRO A 223 26.10 16.08 7.06
C PRO A 223 25.81 16.05 8.56
N GLU A 224 25.84 17.21 9.21
CA GLU A 224 25.66 17.41 10.64
C GLU A 224 24.21 17.09 11.06
N VAL A 225 23.25 17.56 10.26
CA VAL A 225 21.82 17.29 10.45
C VAL A 225 21.52 15.81 10.23
N ARG A 226 22.13 15.17 9.22
CA ARG A 226 21.97 13.71 9.00
C ARG A 226 22.56 12.90 10.16
N LEU A 227 23.70 13.31 10.69
CA LEU A 227 24.32 12.67 11.83
C LEU A 227 23.46 12.79 13.09
N GLU A 228 22.87 13.98 13.33
CA GLU A 228 21.98 14.19 14.47
C GLU A 228 20.66 13.40 14.34
N HIS A 229 20.11 13.33 13.13
CA HIS A 229 18.97 12.48 12.81
C HIS A 229 19.29 11.01 13.14
N PHE A 230 20.42 10.49 12.64
CA PHE A 230 20.88 9.14 12.95
C PHE A 230 21.04 8.89 14.45
N ARG A 231 21.67 9.83 15.17
CA ARG A 231 21.86 9.75 16.63
C ARG A 231 20.53 9.72 17.38
N THR A 232 19.56 10.52 16.95
CA THR A 232 18.22 10.55 17.53
C THR A 232 17.50 9.22 17.33
N LEU A 233 17.45 8.70 16.10
CA LEU A 233 16.84 7.39 15.82
C LEU A 233 17.52 6.26 16.62
N ALA A 234 18.86 6.27 16.70
CA ALA A 234 19.62 5.29 17.46
C ALA A 234 19.37 5.40 18.98
N ALA A 235 19.23 6.63 19.51
CA ALA A 235 18.90 6.86 20.91
C ALA A 235 17.49 6.36 21.23
N VAL A 236 16.50 6.64 20.38
CA VAL A 236 15.13 6.13 20.51
C VAL A 236 15.12 4.61 20.48
N ALA A 237 15.70 3.99 19.45
CA ALA A 237 15.73 2.54 19.28
C ALA A 237 16.38 1.79 20.46
N ARG A 238 17.34 2.43 21.14
CA ARG A 238 18.04 1.85 22.29
C ARG A 238 17.33 2.09 23.63
N ARG A 239 16.82 3.31 23.85
CA ARG A 239 16.35 3.78 25.16
C ARG A 239 14.84 3.71 25.35
N ALA A 240 14.05 3.85 24.28
CA ALA A 240 12.60 3.65 24.35
C ALA A 240 12.27 2.15 24.34
N ARG A 241 11.11 1.80 24.91
CA ARG A 241 10.51 0.48 24.70
C ARG A 241 10.00 0.41 23.27
N PHE A 242 10.25 -0.68 22.57
CA PHE A 242 9.79 -0.86 21.19
C PHE A 242 9.10 -2.21 21.06
N GLU A 243 7.83 -2.20 20.68
CA GLU A 243 7.02 -3.42 20.56
C GLU A 243 6.25 -3.43 19.26
N ARG A 244 6.15 -4.60 18.64
CA ARG A 244 5.20 -4.86 17.58
C ARG A 244 3.91 -5.32 18.24
N LEU A 245 2.84 -4.56 18.03
CA LEU A 245 1.51 -4.87 18.51
C LEU A 245 0.63 -5.23 17.33
N THR A 246 0.37 -6.53 17.17
CA THR A 246 -0.42 -7.07 16.05
C THR A 246 -1.85 -7.29 16.52
N ARG A 247 -2.80 -6.61 15.88
CA ARG A 247 -4.23 -6.66 16.23
C ARG A 247 -5.02 -7.61 15.33
N PRO A 248 -6.18 -8.12 15.78
CA PRO A 248 -7.10 -8.84 14.91
C PRO A 248 -7.64 -7.93 13.79
N VAL A 249 -7.81 -8.47 12.57
CA VAL A 249 -8.39 -7.75 11.41
C VAL A 249 -9.91 -7.51 11.58
N GLY A 250 -10.56 -8.21 12.52
CA GLY A 250 -11.97 -8.02 12.88
C GLY A 250 -12.27 -6.72 13.63
N PRO A 251 -13.52 -6.51 14.10
CA PRO A 251 -13.89 -5.30 14.84
C PRO A 251 -13.18 -5.26 16.20
N CYS A 252 -12.01 -4.64 16.23
CA CYS A 252 -11.31 -4.26 17.46
C CYS A 252 -11.85 -2.93 17.94
N ARG A 253 -12.42 -2.87 19.15
CA ARG A 253 -12.83 -1.59 19.73
C ARG A 253 -11.58 -0.79 20.11
N PRO A 254 -11.52 0.53 19.89
CA PRO A 254 -10.38 1.36 20.29
C PRO A 254 -9.98 1.21 21.77
N GLY A 255 -10.95 0.95 22.66
CA GLY A 255 -10.69 0.69 24.09
C GLY A 255 -9.85 -0.56 24.36
N GLN A 256 -10.03 -1.64 23.59
CA GLN A 256 -9.26 -2.88 23.79
C GLN A 256 -7.77 -2.68 23.48
N LEU A 257 -7.47 -1.84 22.49
CA LEU A 257 -6.11 -1.45 22.16
C LEU A 257 -5.51 -0.56 23.25
N ALA A 258 -6.33 0.30 23.89
CA ALA A 258 -5.88 1.15 25.00
C ALA A 258 -5.52 0.32 26.24
N ASP A 259 -6.42 -0.58 26.63
CA ASP A 259 -6.22 -1.49 27.75
C ASP A 259 -4.94 -2.33 27.55
N GLU A 260 -4.71 -2.82 26.32
CA GLU A 260 -3.53 -3.60 26.00
C GLU A 260 -2.24 -2.75 26.06
N VAL A 261 -2.28 -1.50 25.58
CA VAL A 261 -1.15 -0.57 25.69
C VAL A 261 -0.83 -0.26 27.15
N GLU A 262 -1.83 0.06 27.97
CA GLU A 262 -1.65 0.34 29.40
C GLU A 262 -1.09 -0.88 30.15
N ARG A 263 -1.65 -2.06 29.88
CA ARG A 263 -1.14 -3.34 30.40
C ARG A 263 0.33 -3.53 30.05
N LEU A 264 0.70 -3.27 28.79
CA LEU A 264 2.08 -3.34 28.36
C LEU A 264 2.94 -2.33 29.11
N LEU A 265 2.57 -1.05 29.17
CA LEU A 265 3.33 -0.01 29.87
C LEU A 265 3.58 -0.33 31.36
N GLY A 266 2.65 -1.02 32.04
CA GLY A 266 2.80 -1.48 33.42
C GLY A 266 3.73 -2.69 33.61
N THR A 267 4.09 -3.42 32.55
CA THR A 267 4.97 -4.60 32.62
C THR A 267 6.45 -4.23 32.52
N LYS A 268 7.32 -5.02 33.17
CA LYS A 268 8.78 -4.90 32.96
C LYS A 268 9.13 -5.22 31.51
N ARG A 269 10.10 -4.50 30.95
CA ARG A 269 10.62 -4.72 29.59
C ARG A 269 11.03 -6.17 29.42
N ALA A 270 10.29 -6.93 28.62
CA ALA A 270 10.67 -8.29 28.25
C ALA A 270 11.99 -8.26 27.46
N ALA A 271 12.86 -9.23 27.70
CA ALA A 271 14.03 -9.42 26.85
C ALA A 271 13.52 -9.74 25.43
N PRO A 272 14.06 -9.10 24.38
CA PRO A 272 13.68 -9.45 23.01
C PRO A 272 13.92 -10.95 22.83
N ALA A 273 12.93 -11.67 22.30
CA ALA A 273 13.13 -13.03 21.88
C ALA A 273 14.35 -13.04 20.96
N ALA A 274 15.32 -13.93 21.21
CA ALA A 274 16.48 -14.09 20.33
C ALA A 274 15.95 -14.18 18.91
N ALA A 275 16.30 -13.19 18.08
CA ALA A 275 15.71 -13.04 16.76
C ALA A 275 15.76 -14.40 16.07
N ARG A 276 14.60 -15.04 15.89
CA ARG A 276 14.49 -16.13 14.94
C ARG A 276 14.89 -15.49 13.63
N ARG A 277 16.08 -15.85 13.13
CA ARG A 277 16.53 -15.41 11.81
C ARG A 277 15.34 -15.65 10.89
N PRO A 278 14.80 -14.64 10.20
CA PRO A 278 14.01 -14.95 9.02
C PRO A 278 14.93 -15.82 8.16
N ALA A 279 14.45 -17.00 7.78
CA ALA A 279 15.12 -17.78 6.76
C ALA A 279 15.21 -16.88 5.53
N GLY A 280 16.42 -16.41 5.24
CA GLY A 280 16.71 -15.43 4.18
C GLY A 280 17.14 -14.07 4.71
N ARG A 281 18.45 -13.82 4.72
CA ARG A 281 18.96 -12.45 4.48
C ARG A 281 18.45 -12.04 3.08
N PRO A 282 18.08 -10.77 2.80
CA PRO A 282 18.41 -10.23 1.50
C PRO A 282 19.94 -10.27 1.46
N GLY A 283 20.50 -11.16 0.65
CA GLY A 283 21.93 -11.18 0.44
C GLY A 283 22.39 -9.76 0.13
N ARG A 284 23.54 -9.35 0.67
CA ARG A 284 24.39 -8.43 -0.08
C ARG A 284 24.35 -8.95 -1.52
N ASN A 285 23.88 -8.14 -2.46
CA ASN A 285 24.02 -8.43 -3.88
C ASN A 285 25.52 -8.55 -4.16
N ARG A 286 26.10 -9.72 -3.87
CA ARG A 286 27.17 -10.23 -4.68
C ARG A 286 26.50 -10.48 -6.01
N ALA A 287 26.93 -9.71 -7.00
CA ALA A 287 26.55 -9.91 -8.38
C ALA A 287 26.48 -11.41 -8.65
N ALA A 288 25.26 -11.91 -8.90
CA ALA A 288 25.10 -13.19 -9.57
C ALA A 288 25.91 -13.10 -10.87
N PRO A 289 26.51 -14.20 -11.34
CA PRO A 289 27.27 -14.18 -12.59
C PRO A 289 26.38 -13.57 -13.66
N ARG A 290 26.89 -12.54 -14.34
CA ARG A 290 26.23 -11.85 -15.44
C ARG A 290 25.91 -12.88 -16.52
N THR A 291 24.71 -13.45 -16.51
CA THR A 291 24.11 -13.91 -17.75
C THR A 291 23.86 -12.64 -18.55
N ALA A 292 24.48 -12.54 -19.73
CA ALA A 292 24.37 -11.40 -20.62
C ALA A 292 22.90 -10.97 -20.72
N GLY A 293 22.59 -9.75 -20.28
CA GLY A 293 21.25 -9.20 -20.36
C GLY A 293 20.82 -9.10 -21.82
N ASN A 294 19.61 -9.55 -22.10
CA ASN A 294 18.98 -9.37 -23.39
C ASN A 294 18.66 -7.87 -23.58
N PRO A 295 19.07 -7.24 -24.69
CA PRO A 295 18.90 -5.79 -24.94
C PRO A 295 17.45 -5.27 -24.97
N ALA A 296 16.42 -6.13 -24.83
CA ALA A 296 15.01 -5.74 -24.89
C ALA A 296 14.44 -5.12 -23.59
N LEU A 297 14.97 -5.45 -22.41
CA LEU A 297 14.47 -4.91 -21.13
C LEU A 297 15.47 -3.92 -20.52
N ARG A 298 15.06 -2.66 -20.37
CA ARG A 298 15.90 -1.58 -19.86
C ARG A 298 16.08 -1.67 -18.33
N ASP A 299 17.25 -1.36 -17.81
CA ASP A 299 17.40 -1.12 -16.36
C ASP A 299 16.48 0.02 -15.93
N GLY A 300 15.95 -0.03 -14.71
CA GLY A 300 14.98 0.96 -14.24
C GLY A 300 13.58 0.85 -14.86
N SER A 301 13.11 -0.37 -15.17
CA SER A 301 11.81 -0.61 -15.81
C SER A 301 10.97 -1.68 -15.13
N ILE A 302 9.67 -1.66 -15.39
CA ILE A 302 8.67 -2.55 -14.78
C ILE A 302 8.05 -3.46 -15.84
N VAL A 303 7.92 -4.75 -15.50
CA VAL A 303 7.05 -5.69 -16.23
C VAL A 303 5.78 -5.91 -15.40
N TRP A 304 4.65 -5.42 -15.89
CA TRP A 304 3.39 -5.48 -15.17
C TRP A 304 2.77 -6.87 -15.28
N LEU A 305 2.48 -7.50 -14.14
CA LEU A 305 1.64 -8.69 -14.06
C LEU A 305 0.20 -8.23 -13.80
N ALA A 306 -0.49 -7.85 -14.88
CA ALA A 306 -1.82 -7.27 -14.85
C ALA A 306 -2.91 -8.35 -14.98
N SER A 307 -3.99 -8.21 -14.22
CA SER A 307 -5.13 -9.14 -14.29
C SER A 307 -6.35 -8.57 -13.61
N TYR A 308 -7.55 -8.82 -14.14
CA TYR A 308 -8.77 -8.68 -13.33
C TYR A 308 -8.64 -9.64 -12.12
N PRO A 309 -9.05 -9.24 -10.90
CA PRO A 309 -8.94 -10.10 -9.73
C PRO A 309 -9.48 -11.50 -9.98
N LYS A 310 -8.77 -12.51 -9.43
CA LYS A 310 -9.12 -13.95 -9.57
C LYS A 310 -8.90 -14.58 -10.95
N SER A 311 -8.10 -13.95 -11.81
CA SER A 311 -7.68 -14.50 -13.12
C SER A 311 -6.36 -15.29 -13.09
N GLY A 312 -5.80 -15.63 -11.91
CA GLY A 312 -4.65 -16.54 -11.79
C GLY A 312 -3.28 -15.89 -11.51
N SER A 313 -3.22 -14.60 -11.16
CA SER A 313 -1.95 -13.90 -10.90
C SER A 313 -1.06 -14.55 -9.83
N THR A 314 -1.63 -15.13 -8.77
CA THR A 314 -0.86 -15.88 -7.76
C THR A 314 -0.14 -17.09 -8.35
N TRP A 315 -0.75 -17.79 -9.31
CA TRP A 315 -0.16 -18.97 -9.92
C TRP A 315 1.01 -18.61 -10.84
N LEU A 316 0.84 -17.59 -11.69
CA LEU A 316 1.93 -17.07 -12.52
C LEU A 316 3.11 -16.58 -11.66
N ARG A 317 2.83 -15.88 -10.56
CA ARG A 317 3.87 -15.45 -9.62
C ARG A 317 4.59 -16.62 -8.95
N ALA A 318 3.89 -17.71 -8.65
CA ALA A 318 4.52 -18.95 -8.16
C ALA A 318 5.46 -19.56 -9.22
N LEU A 319 5.03 -19.63 -10.49
CA LEU A 319 5.87 -20.07 -11.60
C LEU A 319 7.14 -19.21 -11.73
N LEU A 320 6.99 -17.88 -11.76
CA LEU A 320 8.12 -16.95 -11.81
C LEU A 320 9.06 -17.11 -10.62
N THR A 321 8.53 -17.26 -9.41
CA THR A 321 9.33 -17.39 -8.19
C THR A 321 10.10 -18.71 -8.17
N ASN A 322 9.46 -19.81 -8.54
CA ASN A 322 10.11 -21.12 -8.63
C ASN A 322 11.12 -21.19 -9.78
N TYR A 323 10.92 -20.44 -10.87
CA TYR A 323 11.85 -20.39 -11.98
C TYR A 323 13.08 -19.55 -11.64
N LEU A 324 12.88 -18.32 -11.12
CA LEU A 324 13.95 -17.35 -10.85
C LEU A 324 14.68 -17.61 -9.52
N GLY A 325 14.08 -18.38 -8.61
CA GLY A 325 14.68 -18.73 -7.33
C GLY A 325 15.89 -19.66 -7.45
N GLU A 326 16.80 -19.56 -6.48
CA GLU A 326 17.98 -20.42 -6.35
C GLU A 326 17.67 -21.65 -5.47
N GLY A 327 18.23 -22.81 -5.80
CA GLY A 327 18.26 -23.97 -4.90
C GLY A 327 17.16 -25.02 -5.06
N GLY A 328 16.32 -24.95 -6.10
CA GLY A 328 15.35 -26.01 -6.49
C GLY A 328 14.20 -26.26 -5.50
N ALA A 329 14.30 -25.74 -4.28
CA ALA A 329 13.28 -25.81 -3.26
C ALA A 329 12.02 -25.03 -3.69
N PRO A 330 10.83 -25.53 -3.38
CA PRO A 330 9.59 -24.86 -3.78
C PRO A 330 9.41 -23.54 -3.02
N ALA A 331 9.07 -22.50 -3.78
CA ALA A 331 8.87 -21.16 -3.29
C ALA A 331 7.72 -21.10 -2.30
N SER A 332 7.87 -20.27 -1.27
CA SER A 332 6.77 -20.03 -0.34
C SER A 332 5.71 -19.13 -0.96
N ILE A 333 4.43 -19.48 -0.81
CA ILE A 333 3.30 -18.63 -1.20
C ILE A 333 3.32 -17.25 -0.51
N ASN A 334 4.02 -17.12 0.62
CA ASN A 334 4.18 -15.85 1.33
C ASN A 334 5.46 -15.07 0.91
N ALA A 335 6.20 -15.55 -0.10
CA ALA A 335 7.43 -14.93 -0.59
C ALA A 335 7.47 -14.80 -2.13
N LEU A 336 6.30 -14.74 -2.77
CA LEU A 336 6.19 -14.66 -4.23
C LEU A 336 6.70 -13.33 -4.82
N ILE A 337 7.43 -13.42 -5.94
CA ILE A 337 7.83 -12.30 -6.81
C ILE A 337 6.60 -11.50 -7.26
N GLY A 338 6.77 -10.21 -7.57
CA GLY A 338 5.67 -9.36 -8.01
C GLY A 338 4.72 -9.01 -6.87
N GLY A 339 5.25 -8.68 -5.69
CA GLY A 339 4.43 -8.14 -4.59
C GLY A 339 3.73 -6.82 -4.95
N TRP A 340 2.92 -6.31 -4.02
CA TRP A 340 2.04 -5.14 -4.18
C TRP A 340 2.76 -3.78 -4.23
N ARG A 341 3.98 -3.70 -4.78
CA ARG A 341 4.83 -2.50 -4.68
C ARG A 341 4.17 -1.25 -5.26
N ALA A 342 3.54 -1.38 -6.43
CA ALA A 342 2.90 -0.26 -7.14
C ALA A 342 1.57 0.21 -6.51
N SER A 343 1.06 -0.50 -5.52
CA SER A 343 -0.14 -0.07 -4.79
C SER A 343 0.14 0.05 -3.29
N GLN A 344 1.39 -0.15 -2.85
CA GLN A 344 1.77 -0.06 -1.44
C GLN A 344 1.86 1.41 -1.04
N ARG A 345 1.06 1.76 -0.04
CA ARG A 345 0.91 3.14 0.40
C ARG A 345 2.19 3.73 0.98
N ASP A 346 2.95 2.92 1.72
CA ASP A 346 4.22 3.34 2.32
C ASP A 346 5.28 3.62 1.25
N LEU A 347 5.25 2.89 0.13
CA LEU A 347 6.11 3.18 -1.00
C LEU A 347 5.65 4.46 -1.71
N PHE A 348 4.34 4.60 -1.96
CA PHE A 348 3.78 5.82 -2.55
C PHE A 348 4.16 7.07 -1.74
N ASP A 349 3.84 7.10 -0.45
CA ASP A 349 4.06 8.25 0.44
C ASP A 349 5.55 8.65 0.45
N ARG A 350 6.47 7.67 0.42
CA ARG A 350 7.92 7.92 0.40
C ARG A 350 8.44 8.50 -0.91
N HIS A 351 7.97 8.01 -2.06
CA HIS A 351 8.45 8.49 -3.35
C HIS A 351 7.83 9.85 -3.69
N VAL A 352 6.53 9.98 -3.43
CA VAL A 352 5.74 11.18 -3.70
C VAL A 352 6.01 12.28 -2.68
N GLY A 353 6.38 11.94 -1.44
CA GLY A 353 6.71 12.90 -0.39
C GLY A 353 5.48 13.56 0.26
N VAL A 354 4.27 13.17 -0.15
CA VAL A 354 2.99 13.60 0.41
C VAL A 354 2.26 12.37 0.92
N PRO A 355 1.72 12.37 2.17
CA PRO A 355 0.91 11.26 2.63
C PRO A 355 -0.34 11.13 1.76
N SER A 356 -0.57 9.94 1.20
CA SER A 356 -1.78 9.62 0.43
C SER A 356 -3.08 9.70 1.24
N SER A 357 -3.02 10.10 2.53
CA SER A 357 -4.19 10.29 3.42
C SER A 357 -4.74 11.68 3.32
N GLU A 358 -3.91 12.58 2.82
CA GLU A 358 -4.24 13.98 2.60
C GLU A 358 -4.67 14.22 1.14
N LEU A 359 -4.63 13.17 0.31
CA LEU A 359 -5.01 13.20 -1.10
C LEU A 359 -6.41 12.64 -1.31
N LEU A 360 -7.20 13.34 -2.11
CA LEU A 360 -8.49 12.87 -2.61
C LEU A 360 -8.28 11.74 -3.65
N PRO A 361 -9.28 10.87 -3.90
CA PRO A 361 -9.15 9.77 -4.86
C PRO A 361 -8.67 10.21 -6.25
N GLU A 362 -9.18 11.31 -6.76
CA GLU A 362 -8.80 11.89 -8.05
C GLU A 362 -7.37 12.44 -8.06
N GLU A 363 -6.90 12.99 -6.94
CA GLU A 363 -5.51 13.45 -6.78
C GLU A 363 -4.56 12.27 -6.69
N LEU A 364 -4.96 11.21 -6.00
CA LEU A 364 -4.22 9.94 -5.97
C LEU A 364 -4.03 9.38 -7.38
N LEU A 365 -5.10 9.33 -8.17
CA LEU A 365 -5.03 8.88 -9.57
C LEU A 365 -4.13 9.79 -10.42
N ARG A 366 -4.20 11.11 -10.24
CA ARG A 366 -3.36 12.07 -10.97
C ARG A 366 -1.87 11.90 -10.67
N VAL A 367 -1.50 11.55 -9.44
CA VAL A 367 -0.09 11.41 -9.00
C VAL A 367 0.47 10.01 -9.26
N ARG A 368 -0.38 9.01 -9.53
CA ARG A 368 0.03 7.62 -9.78
C ARG A 368 1.01 7.41 -10.95
N PRO A 369 0.87 8.05 -12.13
CA PRO A 369 1.84 7.90 -13.21
C PRO A 369 3.25 8.26 -12.76
N LEU A 370 3.40 9.42 -12.10
CA LEU A 370 4.66 9.85 -11.52
C LEU A 370 5.21 8.83 -10.53
N PHE A 371 4.37 8.32 -9.62
CA PHE A 371 4.81 7.30 -8.66
C PHE A 371 5.38 6.07 -9.37
N HIS A 372 4.78 5.61 -10.47
CA HIS A 372 5.29 4.49 -11.25
C HIS A 372 6.66 4.79 -11.87
N GLU A 373 6.88 6.00 -12.41
CA GLU A 373 8.20 6.42 -12.93
C GLU A 373 9.26 6.51 -11.83
N LEU A 374 8.92 7.08 -10.67
CA LEU A 374 9.82 7.17 -9.53
C LEU A 374 10.18 5.79 -9.00
N LEU A 375 9.20 4.90 -8.90
CA LEU A 375 9.40 3.51 -8.51
C LEU A 375 10.31 2.79 -9.51
N ALA A 376 10.09 2.99 -10.81
CA ALA A 376 10.89 2.38 -11.87
C ALA A 376 12.35 2.86 -11.82
N ALA A 377 12.59 4.16 -11.62
CA ALA A 377 13.92 4.74 -11.54
C ALA A 377 14.79 4.19 -10.40
N ASP A 378 14.19 3.69 -9.32
CA ASP A 378 14.89 3.06 -8.20
C ASP A 378 15.22 1.57 -8.43
N LEU A 379 14.74 0.98 -9.53
CA LEU A 379 14.99 -0.42 -9.85
C LEU A 379 16.33 -0.60 -10.57
N SER A 380 17.24 -1.34 -9.95
CA SER A 380 18.54 -1.70 -10.56
C SER A 380 18.47 -2.71 -11.71
N ARG A 381 17.28 -3.24 -12.00
CA ARG A 381 17.02 -4.22 -13.07
C ARG A 381 15.51 -4.30 -13.37
N PRO A 382 15.11 -4.79 -14.56
CA PRO A 382 13.72 -5.08 -14.85
C PRO A 382 13.06 -5.92 -13.74
N THR A 383 11.91 -5.47 -13.25
CA THR A 383 11.23 -6.14 -12.13
C THR A 383 9.77 -6.39 -12.43
N PHE A 384 9.32 -7.64 -12.20
CA PHE A 384 7.90 -7.98 -12.26
C PHE A 384 7.15 -7.35 -11.08
N ILE A 385 6.04 -6.64 -11.36
CA ILE A 385 5.17 -6.03 -10.36
C ILE A 385 3.71 -6.36 -10.66
N LYS A 386 2.99 -6.86 -9.66
CA LYS A 386 1.56 -7.21 -9.77
C LYS A 386 0.70 -5.96 -9.66
N VAL A 387 -0.31 -5.87 -10.53
CA VAL A 387 -1.37 -4.85 -10.48
C VAL A 387 -2.73 -5.47 -10.81
N HIS A 388 -3.79 -4.90 -10.22
CA HIS A 388 -5.19 -5.23 -10.52
C HIS A 388 -5.95 -4.05 -11.11
N GLU A 389 -5.29 -2.91 -11.28
CA GLU A 389 -5.92 -1.69 -11.78
C GLU A 389 -6.17 -1.83 -13.28
N ALA A 390 -7.29 -1.28 -13.75
CA ALA A 390 -7.49 -1.05 -15.17
C ALA A 390 -6.43 -0.05 -15.68
N CYS A 391 -6.06 -0.17 -16.95
CA CYS A 391 -5.12 0.75 -17.58
C CYS A 391 -5.86 2.02 -18.03
N LEU A 392 -6.13 2.91 -17.07
CA LEU A 392 -6.93 4.11 -17.26
C LEU A 392 -6.11 5.29 -17.79
N GLU A 393 -6.80 6.20 -18.46
CA GLU A 393 -6.31 7.57 -18.67
C GLU A 393 -6.66 8.45 -17.47
N THR A 394 -5.69 9.22 -17.00
CA THR A 394 -5.85 10.18 -15.90
C THR A 394 -5.70 11.60 -16.42
N ALA A 395 -6.04 12.60 -15.60
CA ALA A 395 -5.80 14.00 -15.95
C ALA A 395 -4.30 14.33 -16.16
N ALA A 396 -3.38 13.52 -15.63
CA ALA A 396 -1.94 13.65 -15.83
C ALA A 396 -1.39 12.76 -16.96
N GLY A 397 -2.26 12.08 -17.71
CA GLY A 397 -1.90 11.12 -18.76
C GLY A 397 -2.10 9.66 -18.33
N PRO A 398 -1.49 8.70 -19.04
CA PRO A 398 -1.73 7.27 -18.83
C PRO A 398 -1.33 6.84 -17.42
N LEU A 399 -2.20 6.08 -16.74
CA LEU A 399 -1.93 5.55 -15.40
C LEU A 399 -0.63 4.73 -15.34
N PHE A 400 -0.30 4.06 -16.44
CA PHE A 400 0.91 3.27 -16.62
C PHE A 400 1.79 3.90 -17.70
N PRO A 401 2.70 4.82 -17.35
CA PRO A 401 3.50 5.53 -18.32
C PRO A 401 4.50 4.61 -19.03
N GLU A 402 4.72 4.85 -20.32
CA GLU A 402 5.69 4.12 -21.14
C GLU A 402 7.11 4.23 -20.56
N ALA A 403 7.46 5.40 -20.01
CA ALA A 403 8.77 5.64 -19.38
C ALA A 403 9.09 4.68 -18.23
N ALA A 404 8.08 4.18 -17.51
CA ALA A 404 8.23 3.23 -16.42
C ALA A 404 8.08 1.76 -16.87
N THR A 405 7.53 1.53 -18.06
CA THR A 405 6.97 0.24 -18.46
C THR A 405 7.80 -0.43 -19.54
N ALA A 406 8.36 -1.61 -19.25
CA ALA A 406 9.00 -2.45 -20.26
C ALA A 406 8.03 -3.41 -20.96
N GLY A 407 6.92 -3.76 -20.32
CA GLY A 407 5.88 -4.59 -20.92
C GLY A 407 4.83 -5.05 -19.91
N VAL A 408 3.77 -5.67 -20.43
CA VAL A 408 2.62 -6.15 -19.65
C VAL A 408 2.39 -7.62 -19.95
N VAL A 409 2.36 -8.45 -18.93
CA VAL A 409 1.80 -9.80 -19.01
C VAL A 409 0.37 -9.72 -18.47
N TYR A 410 -0.60 -9.76 -19.38
CA TYR A 410 -2.02 -9.66 -19.03
C TYR A 410 -2.65 -11.04 -18.91
N LEU A 411 -3.12 -11.39 -17.70
CA LEU A 411 -3.86 -12.63 -17.45
C LEU A 411 -5.36 -12.40 -17.59
N VAL A 412 -5.97 -13.15 -18.51
CA VAL A 412 -7.42 -13.20 -18.71
C VAL A 412 -7.97 -14.56 -18.32
N ARG A 413 -9.19 -14.60 -17.79
CA ARG A 413 -9.91 -15.82 -17.43
C ARG A 413 -11.37 -15.67 -17.81
N HIS A 414 -12.04 -16.79 -18.14
CA HIS A 414 -13.46 -16.80 -18.43
C HIS A 414 -14.26 -16.05 -17.33
N PRO A 415 -15.08 -15.03 -17.67
CA PRO A 415 -15.77 -14.21 -16.66
C PRO A 415 -16.73 -15.03 -15.79
N GLY A 416 -17.33 -16.08 -16.35
CA GLY A 416 -18.10 -17.06 -15.60
C GLY A 416 -17.31 -17.72 -14.46
N ASP A 417 -16.02 -18.04 -14.64
CA ASP A 417 -15.19 -18.61 -13.56
C ASP A 417 -14.64 -17.53 -12.60
N VAL A 418 -14.52 -16.29 -13.08
CA VAL A 418 -14.10 -15.14 -12.26
C VAL A 418 -15.17 -14.80 -11.22
N ALA A 419 -16.45 -14.73 -11.61
CA ALA A 419 -17.55 -14.33 -10.72
C ALA A 419 -17.64 -15.15 -9.41
N PRO A 420 -17.75 -16.49 -9.41
CA PRO A 420 -17.81 -17.28 -8.18
C PRO A 420 -16.49 -17.28 -7.41
N ALA A 421 -15.35 -17.16 -8.10
CA ALA A 421 -14.04 -17.04 -7.45
C ALA A 421 -13.89 -15.69 -6.73
N LEU A 422 -14.45 -14.61 -7.29
CA LEU A 422 -14.49 -13.28 -6.71
C LEU A 422 -15.46 -13.23 -5.53
N ALA A 423 -16.67 -13.76 -5.69
CA ALA A 423 -17.66 -13.88 -4.61
C ALA A 423 -17.07 -14.58 -3.38
N HIS A 424 -16.43 -15.73 -3.58
CA HIS A 424 -15.74 -16.45 -2.51
C HIS A 424 -14.58 -15.65 -1.92
N HIS A 425 -13.79 -14.96 -2.73
CA HIS A 425 -12.65 -14.20 -2.21
C HIS A 425 -13.08 -12.99 -1.37
N GLN A 426 -14.09 -12.25 -1.83
CA GLN A 426 -14.61 -11.03 -1.20
C GLN A 426 -15.65 -11.31 -0.11
N GLN A 427 -16.10 -12.57 0.02
CA GLN A 427 -17.19 -13.00 0.91
C GLN A 427 -18.51 -12.29 0.60
N TYR A 428 -18.83 -12.17 -0.69
CA TYR A 428 -20.10 -11.65 -1.20
C TYR A 428 -20.92 -12.74 -1.89
N SER A 429 -22.20 -12.49 -2.15
CA SER A 429 -23.01 -13.34 -3.01
C SER A 429 -22.49 -13.32 -4.45
N THR A 430 -22.77 -14.38 -5.21
CA THR A 430 -22.47 -14.45 -6.63
C THR A 430 -23.15 -13.33 -7.42
N ASP A 431 -24.41 -12.98 -7.09
CA ASP A 431 -25.12 -11.86 -7.70
C ASP A 431 -24.37 -10.54 -7.55
N ARG A 432 -23.85 -10.28 -6.34
CA ARG A 432 -23.04 -9.09 -6.11
C ARG A 432 -21.74 -9.14 -6.90
N ALA A 433 -21.08 -10.29 -7.02
CA ALA A 433 -19.86 -10.40 -7.82
C ALA A 433 -20.13 -10.13 -9.32
N VAL A 434 -21.22 -10.65 -9.87
CA VAL A 434 -21.64 -10.35 -11.26
C VAL A 434 -21.96 -8.86 -11.42
N ALA A 435 -22.69 -8.27 -10.47
CA ALA A 435 -23.00 -6.84 -10.50
C ALA A 435 -21.74 -5.96 -10.45
N GLU A 436 -20.75 -6.30 -9.60
CA GLU A 436 -19.46 -5.58 -9.56
C GLU A 436 -18.67 -5.75 -10.86
N MET A 437 -18.68 -6.93 -11.48
CA MET A 437 -18.03 -7.15 -12.79
C MET A 437 -18.69 -6.35 -13.91
N ASN A 438 -19.96 -5.99 -13.78
CA ASN A 438 -20.71 -5.18 -14.73
C ASN A 438 -20.66 -3.68 -14.43
N ARG A 439 -20.04 -3.26 -13.31
CA ARG A 439 -20.06 -1.87 -12.83
C ARG A 439 -18.85 -1.07 -13.34
N PRO A 440 -19.02 0.02 -14.10
CA PRO A 440 -17.91 0.84 -14.60
C PRO A 440 -17.05 1.49 -13.51
N GLU A 441 -17.62 1.74 -12.34
CA GLU A 441 -16.92 2.35 -11.19
C GLU A 441 -16.41 1.29 -10.20
N ALA A 442 -16.34 0.01 -10.61
CA ALA A 442 -15.83 -1.08 -9.77
C ALA A 442 -14.41 -0.78 -9.29
N GLU A 443 -14.12 -1.04 -8.01
CA GLU A 443 -12.84 -0.69 -7.39
C GLU A 443 -12.54 -1.63 -6.21
N LEU A 444 -11.26 -1.95 -6.01
CA LEU A 444 -10.78 -2.57 -4.76
C LEU A 444 -10.22 -1.52 -3.82
N PHE A 445 -10.37 -1.74 -2.51
CA PHE A 445 -9.79 -0.88 -1.47
C PHE A 445 -10.25 0.59 -1.51
N GLY A 446 -11.30 0.93 -2.26
CA GLY A 446 -11.91 2.26 -2.38
C GLY A 446 -12.81 2.70 -1.22
N GLY A 447 -12.82 1.95 -0.11
CA GLY A 447 -13.72 2.23 0.99
C GLY A 447 -13.45 3.58 1.64
N ARG A 448 -14.35 4.56 1.50
CA ARG A 448 -14.24 5.90 2.11
C ARG A 448 -14.22 5.90 3.64
N ARG A 449 -14.60 4.78 4.26
CA ARG A 449 -14.68 4.64 5.71
C ARG A 449 -13.36 4.21 6.34
N ARG A 450 -12.43 3.55 5.63
CA ARG A 450 -11.16 3.13 6.24
C ARG A 450 -10.03 3.24 5.23
N ILE A 451 -8.85 3.66 5.68
CA ILE A 451 -7.66 3.57 4.83
C ILE A 451 -7.13 2.13 4.88
N HIS A 452 -6.73 1.65 3.70
CA HIS A 452 -6.02 0.41 3.53
C HIS A 452 -4.51 0.66 3.40
N SER A 453 -3.69 -0.33 3.78
CA SER A 453 -2.24 -0.32 3.50
C SER A 453 -1.89 -0.38 2.00
N VAL A 454 -2.91 -0.64 1.17
CA VAL A 454 -2.86 -0.66 -0.29
C VAL A 454 -3.77 0.47 -0.79
N LEU A 455 -3.31 1.21 -1.80
CA LEU A 455 -4.05 2.28 -2.45
C LEU A 455 -5.31 1.73 -3.15
N PRO A 456 -6.37 2.56 -3.30
CA PRO A 456 -7.56 2.21 -4.07
C PRO A 456 -7.21 1.81 -5.51
N GLN A 457 -7.83 0.75 -6.01
CA GLN A 457 -7.52 0.16 -7.31
C GLN A 457 -8.77 0.14 -8.20
N PRO A 458 -8.94 1.13 -9.11
CA PRO A 458 -10.07 1.13 -10.02
C PRO A 458 -9.97 -0.07 -10.97
N LEU A 459 -11.04 -0.86 -11.03
CA LEU A 459 -11.16 -2.05 -11.87
C LEU A 459 -11.99 -1.80 -13.12
N GLY A 460 -13.12 -1.08 -12.96
CA GLY A 460 -14.18 -1.02 -13.96
C GLY A 460 -14.81 -2.38 -14.27
N THR A 461 -15.55 -2.45 -15.38
CA THR A 461 -16.19 -3.70 -15.81
C THR A 461 -15.14 -4.74 -16.21
N TRP A 462 -15.48 -6.03 -16.22
CA TRP A 462 -14.53 -7.06 -16.66
C TRP A 462 -14.04 -6.81 -18.10
N SER A 463 -14.95 -6.53 -19.03
CA SER A 463 -14.58 -6.18 -20.41
C SER A 463 -13.78 -4.88 -20.48
N GLY A 464 -14.22 -3.84 -19.78
CA GLY A 464 -13.51 -2.55 -19.75
C GLY A 464 -12.10 -2.69 -19.23
N HIS A 465 -11.90 -3.49 -18.19
CA HIS A 465 -10.58 -3.82 -17.65
C HIS A 465 -9.74 -4.55 -18.71
N VAL A 466 -10.27 -5.59 -19.37
CA VAL A 466 -9.51 -6.32 -20.39
C VAL A 466 -9.12 -5.38 -21.53
N THR A 467 -10.09 -4.68 -22.10
CA THR A 467 -9.88 -3.74 -23.21
C THR A 467 -8.88 -2.65 -22.87
N SER A 468 -8.97 -2.05 -21.67
CA SER A 468 -8.06 -0.98 -21.24
C SER A 468 -6.59 -1.37 -21.34
N TRP A 469 -6.24 -2.61 -21.01
CA TRP A 469 -4.87 -3.09 -21.12
C TRP A 469 -4.48 -3.42 -22.56
N LEU A 470 -5.36 -4.09 -23.31
CA LEU A 470 -5.05 -4.52 -24.69
C LEU A 470 -4.95 -3.35 -25.66
N GLU A 471 -5.57 -2.22 -25.34
CA GLU A 471 -5.61 -1.01 -26.17
C GLU A 471 -4.74 0.12 -25.60
N SER A 472 -3.92 -0.18 -24.58
CA SER A 472 -3.05 0.80 -23.90
C SER A 472 -1.91 1.36 -24.75
N GLY A 473 -1.62 0.77 -25.91
CA GLY A 473 -0.43 1.09 -26.71
C GLY A 473 0.88 0.52 -26.15
N LEU A 474 0.86 -0.08 -24.95
CA LEU A 474 2.02 -0.74 -24.35
C LEU A 474 2.29 -2.11 -24.99
N PRO A 475 3.52 -2.66 -24.89
CA PRO A 475 3.78 -4.05 -25.27
C PRO A 475 3.04 -5.00 -24.34
N VAL A 476 2.04 -5.75 -24.85
CA VAL A 476 1.21 -6.65 -24.05
C VAL A 476 1.32 -8.09 -24.55
N HIS A 477 1.63 -9.01 -23.63
CA HIS A 477 1.52 -10.45 -23.82
C HIS A 477 0.34 -11.01 -23.04
N VAL A 478 -0.64 -11.54 -23.77
CA VAL A 478 -1.88 -12.05 -23.16
C VAL A 478 -1.73 -13.53 -22.86
N VAL A 479 -2.15 -13.94 -21.67
CA VAL A 479 -2.14 -15.32 -21.21
C VAL A 479 -3.52 -15.68 -20.70
N ARG A 480 -4.14 -16.71 -21.28
CA ARG A 480 -5.41 -17.25 -20.79
C ARG A 480 -5.14 -18.22 -19.65
N TYR A 481 -5.92 -18.11 -18.58
CA TYR A 481 -5.83 -19.03 -17.45
C TYR A 481 -6.06 -20.49 -17.87
N GLU A 482 -6.95 -20.69 -18.83
CA GLU A 482 -7.31 -21.98 -19.41
C GLU A 482 -6.13 -22.61 -20.16
N ASP A 483 -5.34 -21.81 -20.89
CA ASP A 483 -4.14 -22.28 -21.59
C ASP A 483 -3.03 -22.65 -20.58
N MET A 484 -2.93 -21.91 -19.47
CA MET A 484 -2.03 -22.28 -18.37
C MET A 484 -2.41 -23.61 -17.71
N LEU A 485 -3.70 -23.96 -17.67
CA LEU A 485 -4.16 -25.26 -17.17
C LEU A 485 -3.87 -26.39 -18.16
N ALA A 486 -4.12 -26.14 -19.46
CA ALA A 486 -3.94 -27.13 -20.52
C ALA A 486 -2.47 -27.48 -20.75
N ASP A 487 -1.60 -26.47 -20.89
CA ASP A 487 -0.16 -26.63 -21.02
C ASP A 487 0.59 -25.55 -20.22
N PRO A 488 0.80 -25.78 -18.90
CA PRO A 488 1.50 -24.84 -18.05
C PRO A 488 2.93 -24.55 -18.52
N ARG A 489 3.56 -25.50 -19.22
CA ARG A 489 4.93 -25.37 -19.70
C ARG A 489 4.97 -24.39 -20.86
N ALA A 490 4.19 -24.64 -21.91
CA ALA A 490 4.18 -23.76 -23.09
C ALA A 490 3.69 -22.35 -22.75
N ALA A 491 2.63 -22.24 -21.94
CA ALA A 491 2.11 -20.95 -21.51
C ALA A 491 3.18 -20.15 -20.74
N PHE A 492 3.87 -20.77 -19.79
CA PHE A 492 4.89 -20.07 -19.01
C PHE A 492 6.18 -19.78 -19.81
N GLU A 493 6.56 -20.67 -20.72
CA GLU A 493 7.67 -20.45 -21.66
C GLU A 493 7.45 -19.20 -22.52
N SER A 494 6.21 -18.99 -23.00
CA SER A 494 5.85 -17.79 -23.75
C SER A 494 6.02 -16.50 -22.93
N VAL A 495 5.65 -16.53 -21.64
CA VAL A 495 5.84 -15.41 -20.72
C VAL A 495 7.32 -15.09 -20.50
N LEU A 496 8.15 -16.12 -20.33
CA LEU A 496 9.59 -15.94 -20.16
C LEU A 496 10.22 -15.31 -21.40
N ARG A 497 9.89 -15.81 -22.60
CA ARG A 497 10.37 -15.23 -23.87
C ARG A 497 9.93 -13.79 -24.05
N PHE A 498 8.66 -13.48 -23.78
CA PHE A 498 8.16 -12.11 -23.83
C PHE A 498 8.93 -11.19 -22.87
N ALA A 499 9.20 -11.67 -21.66
CA ALA A 499 10.03 -10.97 -20.68
C ALA A 499 11.54 -11.08 -20.97
N GLY A 500 11.95 -11.43 -22.19
CA GLY A 500 13.34 -11.41 -22.64
C GLY A 500 14.24 -12.48 -22.03
N PHE A 501 13.70 -13.49 -21.33
CA PHE A 501 14.47 -14.62 -20.80
C PHE A 501 14.60 -15.71 -21.85
N GLU A 502 15.79 -16.30 -21.93
CA GLU A 502 15.99 -17.60 -22.60
C GLU A 502 15.52 -18.72 -21.65
N PRO A 503 14.43 -19.44 -21.99
CA PRO A 503 13.87 -20.44 -21.08
C PRO A 503 14.77 -21.68 -20.98
N ASP A 504 15.24 -21.99 -19.77
CA ASP A 504 15.93 -23.24 -19.47
C ASP A 504 14.89 -24.37 -19.31
N PRO A 505 14.93 -25.44 -20.13
CA PRO A 505 13.95 -26.52 -20.08
C PRO A 505 13.86 -27.24 -18.72
N ALA A 506 14.98 -27.41 -18.02
CA ALA A 506 15.03 -28.10 -16.75
C ALA A 506 14.44 -27.23 -15.62
N ARG A 507 14.82 -25.94 -15.59
CA ARG A 507 14.24 -24.97 -14.64
C ARG A 507 12.75 -24.76 -14.89
N LEU A 508 12.34 -24.71 -16.15
CA LEU A 508 10.94 -24.59 -16.56
C LEU A 508 10.12 -25.78 -16.05
N ALA A 509 10.58 -27.00 -16.29
CA ALA A 509 9.91 -28.21 -15.81
C ALA A 509 9.86 -28.26 -14.27
N GLN A 510 10.93 -27.84 -13.59
CA GLN A 510 10.95 -27.74 -12.13
C GLN A 510 9.96 -26.70 -11.61
N ALA A 511 9.89 -25.53 -12.23
CA ALA A 511 8.98 -24.45 -11.85
C ALA A 511 7.52 -24.89 -11.97
N VAL A 512 7.16 -25.58 -13.06
CA VAL A 512 5.82 -26.14 -13.26
C VAL A 512 5.49 -27.18 -12.17
N ARG A 513 6.40 -28.12 -11.87
CA ARG A 513 6.21 -29.11 -10.79
C ARG A 513 6.01 -28.45 -9.43
N ASN A 514 6.79 -27.42 -9.12
CA ASN A 514 6.74 -26.72 -7.83
C ASN A 514 5.55 -25.77 -7.68
N SER A 515 4.86 -25.46 -8.78
CA SER A 515 3.71 -24.53 -8.79
C SER A 515 2.37 -25.23 -8.99
N ARG A 516 2.30 -26.56 -8.85
CA ARG A 516 1.03 -27.31 -8.95
C ARG A 516 0.02 -26.84 -7.89
N PHE A 517 -1.25 -26.82 -8.26
CA PHE A 517 -2.33 -26.29 -7.43
C PHE A 517 -2.40 -26.99 -6.06
N GLU A 518 -2.31 -28.31 -6.03
CA GLU A 518 -2.37 -29.14 -4.81
C GLU A 518 -1.25 -28.76 -3.85
N ARG A 519 -0.07 -28.42 -4.39
CA ARG A 519 1.09 -28.02 -3.59
C ARG A 519 0.88 -26.65 -2.95
N LEU A 520 0.40 -25.68 -3.73
CA LEU A 520 0.13 -24.33 -3.22
C LEU A 520 -0.98 -24.35 -2.16
N ARG A 521 -2.02 -25.17 -2.37
CA ARG A 521 -3.09 -25.42 -1.39
C ARG A 521 -2.55 -26.06 -0.11
N ALA A 522 -1.74 -27.11 -0.22
CA ALA A 522 -1.12 -27.74 0.96
C ALA A 522 -0.21 -26.78 1.74
N GLU A 523 0.46 -25.85 1.06
CA GLU A 523 1.22 -24.80 1.74
C GLU A 523 0.32 -23.80 2.47
N GLU A 524 -0.80 -23.39 1.86
CA GLU A 524 -1.80 -22.55 2.52
C GLU A 524 -2.35 -23.21 3.79
N GLU A 525 -2.69 -24.50 3.74
CA GLU A 525 -3.19 -25.25 4.90
C GLU A 525 -2.15 -25.33 6.02
N ARG A 526 -0.86 -25.46 5.67
CA ARG A 526 0.24 -25.58 6.63
C ARG A 526 0.69 -24.24 7.24
N ALA A 527 0.77 -23.19 6.43
CA ALA A 527 1.45 -21.94 6.79
C ALA A 527 0.56 -20.70 6.70
N GLY A 528 -0.69 -20.85 6.24
CA GLY A 528 -1.58 -19.74 5.90
C GLY A 528 -1.10 -18.97 4.68
N PHE A 529 -1.96 -18.08 4.17
CA PHE A 529 -1.62 -17.19 3.07
C PHE A 529 -1.98 -15.74 3.41
N ARG A 530 -0.99 -14.85 3.36
CA ARG A 530 -1.16 -13.42 3.67
C ARG A 530 -2.10 -12.66 2.74
N GLU A 531 -2.30 -13.15 1.51
CA GLU A 531 -3.26 -12.55 0.56
C GLU A 531 -4.67 -13.20 0.65
N ARG A 532 -4.89 -14.14 1.60
CA ARG A 532 -6.24 -14.62 1.93
C ARG A 532 -6.96 -13.57 2.77
N GLN A 533 -8.20 -13.28 2.43
CA GLN A 533 -9.04 -12.45 3.31
C GLN A 533 -9.30 -13.15 4.63
N ALA A 534 -9.23 -12.40 5.73
CA ALA A 534 -9.44 -12.97 7.07
C ALA A 534 -10.77 -13.72 7.19
N THR A 535 -11.81 -13.22 6.52
CA THR A 535 -13.16 -13.80 6.49
C THR A 535 -13.33 -14.97 5.52
N ALA A 536 -12.42 -15.17 4.57
CA ALA A 536 -12.53 -16.26 3.60
C ALA A 536 -11.96 -17.57 4.16
N PRO A 537 -12.62 -18.72 4.00
CA PRO A 537 -12.16 -19.99 4.59
C PRO A 537 -10.85 -20.49 3.96
N SER A 538 -10.64 -20.26 2.67
CA SER A 538 -9.43 -20.63 1.92
C SER A 538 -9.18 -19.67 0.76
N PHE A 539 -7.96 -19.62 0.22
CA PHE A 539 -7.63 -18.90 -1.00
C PHE A 539 -7.63 -19.82 -2.21
N PHE A 540 -7.06 -21.04 -2.07
CA PHE A 540 -6.96 -22.04 -3.14
C PHE A 540 -8.15 -23.01 -3.07
N ARG A 541 -9.18 -22.78 -3.91
CA ARG A 541 -10.42 -23.59 -3.93
C ARG A 541 -10.36 -24.82 -4.85
N SER A 542 -10.60 -24.63 -6.15
CA SER A 542 -10.66 -25.73 -7.13
C SER A 542 -9.51 -25.70 -8.13
N GLY A 543 -9.01 -24.52 -8.49
CA GLY A 543 -7.92 -24.41 -9.49
C GLY A 543 -8.30 -24.92 -10.88
N THR A 544 -9.59 -25.05 -11.18
CA THR A 544 -10.12 -25.58 -12.44
C THR A 544 -10.74 -24.50 -13.32
N ALA A 545 -10.89 -24.80 -14.61
CA ALA A 545 -11.72 -24.03 -15.55
C ALA A 545 -13.07 -24.72 -15.73
N GLY A 546 -14.11 -23.93 -16.06
CA GLY A 546 -15.44 -24.43 -16.41
C GLY A 546 -16.36 -24.75 -15.25
N GLY A 547 -15.92 -24.58 -13.99
CA GLY A 547 -16.75 -24.81 -12.80
C GLY A 547 -17.89 -23.82 -12.62
N TRP A 548 -17.90 -22.75 -13.43
CA TRP A 548 -18.99 -21.79 -13.50
C TRP A 548 -20.33 -22.39 -13.95
N ARG A 549 -20.32 -23.48 -14.72
CA ARG A 549 -21.55 -24.14 -15.21
C ARG A 549 -22.41 -24.67 -14.06
N ASP A 550 -21.77 -25.16 -13.01
CA ASP A 550 -22.45 -25.67 -11.82
C ASP A 550 -22.72 -24.56 -10.78
N ALA A 551 -21.97 -23.45 -10.86
CA ALA A 551 -21.96 -22.41 -9.84
C ALA A 551 -22.86 -21.20 -10.15
N LEU A 552 -23.21 -20.98 -11.43
CA LEU A 552 -23.97 -19.83 -11.90
C LEU A 552 -25.35 -20.22 -12.40
N THR A 553 -26.33 -19.36 -12.16
CA THR A 553 -27.67 -19.48 -12.76
C THR A 553 -27.66 -19.00 -14.21
N ALA A 554 -28.65 -19.42 -15.00
CA ALA A 554 -28.82 -18.92 -16.38
C ALA A 554 -29.00 -17.39 -16.44
N GLU A 555 -29.63 -16.78 -15.43
CA GLU A 555 -29.77 -15.31 -15.33
C GLU A 555 -28.41 -14.63 -15.12
N GLN A 556 -27.56 -15.16 -14.23
CA GLN A 556 -26.21 -14.64 -13.99
C GLN A 556 -25.32 -14.79 -15.23
N VAL A 557 -25.39 -15.92 -15.92
CA VAL A 557 -24.63 -16.14 -17.17
C VAL A 557 -25.12 -15.18 -18.26
N ARG A 558 -26.43 -14.97 -18.38
CA ARG A 558 -27.00 -14.00 -19.34
C ARG A 558 -26.52 -12.59 -19.05
N ALA A 559 -26.53 -12.15 -17.79
CA ALA A 559 -26.02 -10.84 -17.39
C ALA A 559 -24.53 -10.64 -17.73
N LEU A 560 -23.71 -11.68 -17.65
CA LEU A 560 -22.30 -11.64 -18.07
C LEU A 560 -22.17 -11.60 -19.61
N VAL A 561 -22.95 -12.41 -20.33
CA VAL A 561 -22.93 -12.43 -21.81
C VAL A 561 -23.39 -11.08 -22.36
N ASP A 562 -24.46 -10.51 -21.84
CA ASP A 562 -25.01 -9.22 -22.29
C ASP A 562 -23.98 -8.09 -22.07
N ALA A 563 -23.30 -8.08 -20.93
CA ALA A 563 -22.32 -7.05 -20.60
C ALA A 563 -20.95 -7.26 -21.26
N HIS A 564 -20.56 -8.51 -21.56
CA HIS A 564 -19.18 -8.85 -21.89
C HIS A 564 -18.99 -9.66 -23.18
N GLY A 565 -20.07 -9.95 -23.92
CA GLY A 565 -20.09 -10.86 -25.06
C GLY A 565 -19.03 -10.58 -26.12
N ALA A 566 -18.79 -9.30 -26.46
CA ALA A 566 -17.78 -8.92 -27.44
C ALA A 566 -16.36 -9.34 -27.04
N VAL A 567 -15.96 -9.08 -25.79
CA VAL A 567 -14.64 -9.49 -25.27
C VAL A 567 -14.60 -11.00 -25.02
N MET A 568 -15.71 -11.60 -24.56
CA MET A 568 -15.82 -13.05 -24.46
C MET A 568 -15.61 -13.75 -25.81
N ALA A 569 -16.13 -13.20 -26.91
CA ALA A 569 -15.93 -13.74 -28.26
C ALA A 569 -14.46 -13.69 -28.67
N ARG A 570 -13.75 -12.58 -28.38
CA ARG A 570 -12.32 -12.42 -28.66
C ARG A 570 -11.45 -13.52 -28.03
N PHE A 571 -11.84 -14.04 -26.88
CA PHE A 571 -11.12 -15.09 -26.15
C PHE A 571 -11.74 -16.50 -26.25
N GLY A 572 -12.74 -16.67 -27.13
CA GLY A 572 -13.40 -17.96 -27.36
C GLY A 572 -14.37 -18.39 -26.26
N TYR A 573 -14.72 -17.52 -25.31
CA TYR A 573 -15.59 -17.81 -24.17
C TYR A 573 -17.08 -17.74 -24.51
N LEU A 574 -17.46 -16.92 -25.50
CA LEU A 574 -18.86 -16.65 -25.79
C LEU A 574 -19.63 -17.90 -26.21
N ARG A 575 -19.04 -18.74 -27.08
CA ARG A 575 -19.72 -19.93 -27.62
C ARG A 575 -20.13 -20.92 -26.53
N GLU A 576 -19.27 -21.10 -25.52
CA GLU A 576 -19.53 -21.98 -24.38
C GLU A 576 -20.66 -21.43 -23.49
N ALA A 577 -20.68 -20.12 -23.26
CA ALA A 577 -21.73 -19.46 -22.48
C ALA A 577 -23.09 -19.50 -23.19
N GLU A 578 -23.13 -19.27 -24.51
CA GLU A 578 -24.36 -19.37 -25.30
C GLU A 578 -24.90 -20.81 -25.37
N ALA A 579 -24.01 -21.81 -25.42
CA ALA A 579 -24.42 -23.22 -25.36
C ALA A 579 -25.12 -23.54 -24.04
N PHE A 580 -24.54 -23.12 -22.92
CA PHE A 580 -25.15 -23.25 -21.60
C PHE A 580 -26.53 -22.58 -21.52
N LEU A 581 -26.67 -21.36 -22.05
CA LEU A 581 -27.95 -20.64 -22.03
C LEU A 581 -29.03 -21.31 -22.89
N ARG A 582 -28.66 -21.97 -24.00
CA ARG A 582 -29.60 -22.75 -24.82
C ARG A 582 -30.09 -24.00 -24.08
N GLU A 583 -29.19 -24.68 -23.37
CA GLU A 583 -29.51 -25.89 -22.59
C GLU A 583 -30.40 -25.58 -21.37
N ALA A 584 -30.22 -24.41 -20.75
CA ALA A 584 -31.00 -24.00 -19.58
C ALA A 584 -32.46 -23.58 -19.89
N GLY A 585 -32.80 -23.36 -21.17
CA GLY A 585 -34.12 -22.90 -21.61
C GLY A 585 -34.42 -21.41 -21.31
N PRO A 586 -35.52 -20.84 -21.85
CA PRO A 586 -35.96 -19.51 -21.44
C PRO A 586 -36.37 -19.56 -19.98
N GLY A 587 -35.70 -18.77 -19.13
CA GLY A 587 -36.09 -18.61 -17.73
C GLY A 587 -37.54 -18.13 -17.61
N PRO A 588 -38.21 -18.30 -16.45
CA PRO A 588 -39.59 -17.88 -16.29
C PRO A 588 -39.74 -16.40 -16.67
N ALA A 589 -40.65 -16.11 -17.61
CA ALA A 589 -41.01 -14.75 -17.96
C ALA A 589 -41.47 -14.03 -16.69
N ARG A 590 -40.80 -12.93 -16.32
CA ARG A 590 -41.17 -12.08 -15.20
C ARG A 590 -42.43 -11.27 -15.51
#